data_AF-A0A2X0YK06-F1
#
_entry.id   AF-A0A2X0YK06-F1
#
_cell.length_a   1.000
_cell.length_b   1.000
_cell.length_c   1.000
_cell.angle_alpha   90.00
_cell.angle_beta   90.00
_cell.angle_gamma   90.00
#
_symmetry.space_group_name_H-M   'P 1'
#
loop_
_entity.id
_entity.type
_entity.pdbx_description
1 polymer ?
#
loop_
_entity_poly.entity_id
_entity_poly.type
_entity_poly.pdbx_seq_one_letter_code
_entity_poly.pdbx_strand_id
1 'polypeptide(L)'
;MAKVELNVLFKKIQKDDKKEVLEFHILGDDVQYKSELIGMAGSIVILELGDVKLSAEMKSIQRDSKKVVLKFEAKGDSEEKTIKLYPKAGFNVKLSLEQSQMSIEEFEEQHEGIEYQVDGDGSVSVAPDQMTIEDVNETENDDDLLD
;
A
#
# COMPACT_ATOMS: atom_id res chain seq x y z
N MET A 1 -8.62 7.96 -3.23
CA MET A 1 -8.17 7.15 -2.08
C MET A 1 -7.94 8.09 -0.90
N ALA A 2 -8.28 7.68 0.33
CA ALA A 2 -8.14 8.54 1.51
C ALA A 2 -6.71 8.42 2.06
N LYS A 3 -5.86 9.40 1.71
CA LYS A 3 -4.53 9.58 2.32
C LYS A 3 -4.69 10.39 3.61
N VAL A 4 -4.22 9.84 4.72
CA VAL A 4 -4.30 10.47 6.04
C VAL A 4 -2.92 10.96 6.43
N GLU A 5 -2.76 12.28 6.61
CA GLU A 5 -1.49 12.87 7.06
C GLU A 5 -1.57 13.26 8.55
N LEU A 6 -0.61 12.81 9.33
CA LEU A 6 -0.56 12.98 10.79
C LEU A 6 0.82 13.45 11.22
N ASN A 7 0.86 14.37 12.17
CA ASN A 7 2.09 14.67 12.91
C ASN A 7 2.17 13.72 14.11
N VAL A 8 3.14 12.81 14.09
CA VAL A 8 3.27 11.76 15.11
C VAL A 8 4.68 11.75 15.67
N LEU A 9 4.81 11.36 16.92
CA LEU A 9 6.10 11.05 17.52
C LEU A 9 6.45 9.60 17.16
N PHE A 10 7.48 9.41 16.34
CA PHE A 10 7.99 8.06 16.10
C PHE A 10 8.74 7.60 17.34
N LYS A 11 8.16 6.68 18.13
CA LYS A 11 8.66 6.39 19.47
C LYS A 11 9.87 5.48 19.43
N LYS A 12 9.74 4.35 18.74
CA LYS A 12 10.76 3.32 18.63
C LYS A 12 10.45 2.37 17.49
N ILE A 13 11.49 1.65 17.09
CA ILE A 13 11.42 0.49 16.22
C ILE A 13 12.01 -0.72 16.95
N GLN A 14 11.39 -1.88 16.80
CA GLN A 14 11.85 -3.13 17.38
C GLN A 14 11.95 -4.20 16.29
N LYS A 15 13.15 -4.78 16.12
CA LYS A 15 13.34 -5.95 15.27
C LYS A 15 12.88 -7.18 16.05
N ASP A 16 11.90 -7.88 15.50
CA ASP A 16 11.39 -9.17 15.96
C ASP A 16 11.74 -10.23 14.91
N ASP A 17 11.94 -11.50 15.28
CA ASP A 17 12.59 -12.56 14.47
C ASP A 17 12.41 -12.50 12.93
N LYS A 18 11.20 -12.16 12.44
CA LYS A 18 10.89 -12.03 11.00
C LYS A 18 10.20 -10.72 10.60
N LYS A 19 10.02 -9.79 11.53
CA LYS A 19 9.18 -8.60 11.35
C LYS A 19 9.75 -7.40 12.10
N GLU A 20 9.50 -6.21 11.60
CA GLU A 20 9.87 -4.97 12.28
C GLU A 20 8.64 -4.28 12.83
N VAL A 21 8.62 -4.07 14.15
CA VAL A 21 7.51 -3.42 14.85
C VAL A 21 7.80 -1.93 14.99
N LEU A 22 6.99 -1.10 14.36
CA LEU A 22 7.07 0.36 14.39
C LEU A 22 6.02 0.91 15.36
N GLU A 23 6.43 1.73 16.33
CA GLU A 23 5.53 2.34 17.32
C GLU A 23 5.49 3.86 17.17
N PHE A 24 4.31 4.41 16.88
CA PHE A 24 4.08 5.86 16.73
C PHE A 24 3.09 6.37 17.76
N HIS A 25 3.35 7.55 18.34
CA HIS A 25 2.47 8.20 19.32
C HIS A 25 1.92 9.49 18.74
N ILE A 26 0.60 9.59 18.60
CA ILE A 26 -0.08 10.86 18.31
C ILE A 26 -0.26 11.61 19.63
N LEU A 27 0.29 12.81 19.71
CA LEU A 27 0.18 13.68 20.89
C LEU A 27 -0.93 14.72 20.67
N GLY A 28 -1.94 14.73 21.54
CA GLY A 28 -3.03 15.71 21.51
C GLY A 28 -4.43 15.10 21.28
N ASP A 29 -5.46 15.92 21.53
CA ASP A 29 -6.89 15.58 21.29
C ASP A 29 -7.27 15.59 19.80
N ASP A 30 -6.39 16.13 18.95
CA ASP A 30 -6.62 16.40 17.53
C ASP A 30 -6.37 15.15 16.67
N VAL A 31 -7.09 14.07 17.00
CA VAL A 31 -7.17 12.92 16.11
C VAL A 31 -8.31 13.23 15.14
N GLN A 32 -8.03 14.09 14.15
CA GLN A 32 -8.98 14.47 13.10
C GLN A 32 -9.46 13.26 12.28
N TYR A 33 -8.72 12.14 12.37
CA TYR A 33 -8.91 10.94 11.55
C TYR A 33 -9.17 9.67 12.38
N LYS A 34 -9.89 9.79 13.52
CA LYS A 34 -10.16 8.64 14.43
C LYS A 34 -10.82 7.48 13.70
N SER A 35 -11.84 7.76 12.90
CA SER A 35 -12.67 6.74 12.26
C SER A 35 -11.87 5.97 11.20
N GLU A 36 -11.07 6.69 10.42
CA GLU A 36 -10.21 6.15 9.37
C GLU A 36 -9.10 5.29 9.96
N LEU A 37 -8.43 5.77 11.01
CA LEU A 37 -7.39 5.01 11.71
C LEU A 37 -7.92 3.72 12.36
N ILE A 38 -9.15 3.75 12.88
CA ILE A 38 -9.81 2.55 13.42
C ILE A 38 -10.12 1.57 12.29
N GLY A 39 -10.60 2.05 11.14
CA GLY A 39 -10.88 1.22 9.96
C GLY A 39 -9.63 0.60 9.34
N MET A 40 -8.47 1.24 9.47
CA MET A 40 -7.19 0.71 9.01
C MET A 40 -6.60 -0.36 9.94
N ALA A 41 -7.08 -0.48 11.18
CA ALA A 41 -6.58 -1.49 12.11
C ALA A 41 -6.86 -2.91 11.59
N GLY A 42 -5.82 -3.75 11.52
CA GLY A 42 -5.86 -5.09 10.93
C GLY A 42 -5.71 -5.10 9.40
N SER A 43 -5.57 -3.95 8.75
CA SER A 43 -5.31 -3.86 7.30
C SER A 43 -3.82 -3.60 7.02
N ILE A 44 -3.40 -3.91 5.79
CA ILE A 44 -2.11 -3.48 5.25
C ILE A 44 -2.22 -2.02 4.84
N VAL A 45 -1.28 -1.21 5.31
CA VAL A 45 -1.20 0.22 5.02
C VAL A 45 0.18 0.55 4.47
N ILE A 46 0.23 1.58 3.65
CA ILE A 46 1.47 2.17 3.18
C ILE A 46 1.79 3.37 4.06
N LEU A 47 2.95 3.31 4.72
CA LEU A 47 3.50 4.38 5.55
C LEU A 47 4.49 5.19 4.71
N GLU A 48 4.34 6.51 4.71
CA GLU A 48 5.26 7.45 4.06
C GLU A 48 5.84 8.42 5.09
N LEU A 49 7.17 8.43 5.21
CA LEU A 49 7.95 9.22 6.18
C LEU A 49 9.04 10.05 5.47
N GLY A 50 8.63 11.18 4.89
CA GLY A 50 9.50 11.95 3.99
C GLY A 50 9.80 11.12 2.74
N ASP A 51 11.07 10.89 2.44
CA ASP A 51 11.51 10.14 1.24
C ASP A 51 11.41 8.61 1.35
N VAL A 52 10.85 8.08 2.45
CA VAL A 52 10.76 6.64 2.70
C VAL A 52 9.29 6.20 2.67
N LYS A 53 8.95 5.31 1.73
CA LYS A 53 7.63 4.68 1.61
C LYS A 53 7.75 3.18 1.87
N LEU A 54 7.02 2.64 2.86
CA LEU A 54 7.04 1.22 3.20
C LEU A 54 5.62 0.66 3.40
N SER A 55 5.44 -0.63 3.15
CA SER A 55 4.20 -1.35 3.43
C SER A 55 4.27 -2.05 4.77
N ALA A 56 3.29 -1.84 5.65
CA ALA A 56 3.20 -2.52 6.93
C ALA A 56 1.75 -2.83 7.31
N GLU A 57 1.56 -3.85 8.13
CA GLU A 57 0.26 -4.17 8.69
C GLU A 57 0.02 -3.35 9.97
N MET A 58 -1.14 -2.69 10.06
CA MET A 58 -1.52 -1.97 11.27
C MET A 58 -2.05 -2.94 12.33
N LYS A 59 -1.17 -3.48 13.17
CA LYS A 59 -1.54 -4.51 14.16
C LYS A 59 -2.56 -4.03 15.20
N SER A 60 -2.37 -2.81 15.73
CA SER A 60 -3.28 -2.29 16.76
C SER A 60 -3.21 -0.77 16.89
N ILE A 61 -4.35 -0.20 17.30
CA ILE A 61 -4.50 1.18 17.74
C ILE A 61 -4.94 1.19 19.20
N GLN A 62 -4.18 1.87 20.06
CA GLN A 62 -4.52 2.05 21.46
C GLN A 62 -4.76 3.53 21.72
N ARG A 63 -5.98 3.88 22.10
CA ARG A 63 -6.34 5.23 22.50
C ARG A 63 -6.22 5.37 24.01
N ASP A 64 -5.37 6.29 24.44
CA ASP A 64 -5.29 6.75 25.82
C ASP A 64 -5.89 8.17 25.92
N SER A 65 -6.22 8.61 27.13
CA SER A 65 -6.79 9.93 27.38
C SER A 65 -5.85 11.08 27.00
N LYS A 66 -4.55 10.83 26.79
CA LYS A 66 -3.55 11.85 26.43
C LYS A 66 -2.86 11.63 25.08
N LYS A 67 -2.97 10.43 24.52
CA LYS A 67 -2.22 10.04 23.32
C LYS A 67 -2.86 8.85 22.62
N VAL A 68 -2.59 8.71 21.33
CA VAL A 68 -2.93 7.49 20.57
C VAL A 68 -1.64 6.77 20.20
N VAL A 69 -1.54 5.48 20.51
CA VAL A 69 -0.42 4.62 20.15
C VAL A 69 -0.82 3.78 18.95
N LEU A 70 -0.09 3.93 17.85
CA LEU A 70 -0.21 3.12 16.64
C LEU A 70 0.95 2.13 16.60
N LYS A 71 0.64 0.85 16.38
CA LYS A 71 1.63 -0.21 16.19
C LYS A 71 1.48 -0.81 14.80
N PHE A 72 2.57 -0.81 14.05
CA PHE A 72 2.65 -1.41 12.72
C PHE A 72 3.68 -2.54 12.70
N GLU A 73 3.44 -3.57 11.89
CA GLU A 73 4.37 -4.65 11.61
C GLU A 73 4.77 -4.63 10.13
N ALA A 74 6.02 -4.31 9.85
CA ALA A 74 6.60 -4.44 8.51
C ALA A 74 7.19 -5.85 8.35
N LYS A 75 7.00 -6.47 7.17
CA LYS A 75 7.64 -7.75 6.81
C LYS A 75 9.09 -7.51 6.38
N GLY A 76 9.94 -8.53 6.55
CA GLY A 76 11.39 -8.46 6.27
C GLY A 76 11.79 -7.98 4.86
N ASP A 77 10.92 -8.07 3.85
CA ASP A 77 11.19 -7.48 2.52
C ASP A 77 11.39 -5.95 2.57
N SER A 78 10.90 -5.28 3.61
CA SER A 78 11.10 -3.85 3.81
C SER A 78 12.36 -3.49 4.63
N GLU A 79 13.25 -4.44 4.97
CA GLU A 79 14.39 -4.21 5.87
C GLU A 79 15.26 -3.02 5.43
N GLU A 80 15.57 -2.88 4.14
CA GLU A 80 16.37 -1.76 3.63
C GLU A 80 15.69 -0.38 3.83
N LYS A 81 14.37 -0.34 3.67
CA LYS A 81 13.57 0.88 3.83
C LYS A 81 13.42 1.20 5.31
N THR A 82 13.29 0.18 6.15
CA THR A 82 13.18 0.34 7.59
C THR A 82 14.50 0.74 8.25
N ILE A 83 15.65 0.26 7.76
CA ILE A 83 17.00 0.70 8.19
C ILE A 83 17.12 2.23 8.11
N LYS A 84 16.56 2.86 7.06
CA LYS A 84 16.53 4.32 6.88
C LYS A 84 15.64 5.06 7.88
N LEU A 85 14.73 4.35 8.56
CA LEU A 85 13.82 4.90 9.57
C LEU A 85 14.37 4.81 10.99
N TYR A 86 15.29 3.89 11.29
CA TYR A 86 15.98 3.83 12.58
C TYR A 86 16.50 5.19 13.08
N PRO A 87 17.20 6.02 12.27
CA PRO A 87 17.66 7.33 12.74
C PRO A 87 16.54 8.34 12.98
N LYS A 88 15.34 8.13 12.40
CA LYS A 88 14.17 8.97 12.60
C LYS A 88 13.37 8.57 13.85
N ALA A 89 13.68 7.43 14.48
CA ALA A 89 13.06 7.03 15.72
C ALA A 89 13.48 7.98 16.86
N GLY A 90 12.51 8.39 17.68
CA GLY A 90 12.66 9.35 18.75
C GLY A 90 12.26 10.79 18.39
N PHE A 91 11.97 11.08 17.12
CA PHE A 91 11.62 12.42 16.64
C PHE A 91 10.14 12.54 16.21
N ASN A 92 9.65 13.78 16.19
CA ASN A 92 8.37 14.09 15.58
C ASN A 92 8.52 14.02 14.06
N VAL A 93 7.68 13.22 13.42
CA VAL A 93 7.68 12.97 11.98
C VAL A 93 6.29 13.24 11.42
N LYS A 94 6.24 13.73 10.18
CA LYS A 94 5.00 13.74 9.40
C LYS A 94 4.82 12.34 8.80
N LEU A 95 3.78 11.65 9.23
CA LEU A 95 3.43 10.31 8.78
C LEU A 95 2.24 10.42 7.84
N SER A 96 2.38 9.94 6.61
CA SER A 96 1.22 9.70 5.75
C SER A 96 0.85 8.22 5.77
N LEU A 97 -0.45 7.96 5.90
CA LEU A 97 -1.05 6.64 5.92
C LEU A 97 -2.00 6.52 4.73
N GLU A 98 -1.87 5.45 3.98
CA GLU A 98 -2.78 5.09 2.90
C GLU A 98 -3.16 3.62 3.04
N GLN A 99 -4.45 3.31 3.01
CA GLN A 99 -4.91 1.92 3.03
C GLN A 99 -4.55 1.27 1.69
N SER A 100 -3.83 0.16 1.72
CA SER A 100 -3.52 -0.58 0.50
C SER A 100 -4.79 -1.31 0.04
N GLN A 101 -5.33 -0.96 -1.12
CA GLN A 101 -6.37 -1.74 -1.80
C GLN A 101 -5.77 -2.86 -2.66
N MET A 102 -4.45 -2.83 -2.89
CA MET A 102 -3.68 -3.87 -3.58
C MET A 102 -2.90 -4.72 -2.57
N SER A 103 -2.83 -6.02 -2.83
CA SER A 103 -1.93 -6.94 -2.14
C SER A 103 -0.48 -6.55 -2.41
N ILE A 104 0.46 -6.92 -1.53
CA ILE A 104 1.90 -6.62 -1.71
C ILE A 104 2.44 -7.14 -3.06
N GLU A 105 1.86 -8.23 -3.57
CA GLU A 105 2.20 -8.83 -4.86
C GLU A 105 1.87 -7.92 -6.06
N GLU A 106 0.82 -7.09 -5.97
CA GLU A 106 0.37 -6.21 -7.05
C GLU A 106 1.10 -4.86 -7.11
N PHE A 107 1.78 -4.45 -6.02
CA PHE A 107 2.49 -3.16 -5.97
C PHE A 107 3.88 -3.23 -6.61
N GLU A 108 4.48 -4.41 -6.71
CA GLU A 108 5.80 -4.59 -7.35
C GLU A 108 5.73 -4.89 -8.85
N GLU A 109 4.55 -5.20 -9.39
CA GLU A 109 4.36 -5.32 -10.83
C GLU A 109 4.20 -3.93 -11.46
N GLN A 110 5.29 -3.39 -12.02
CA GLN A 110 5.18 -2.43 -13.11
C GLN A 110 4.44 -3.14 -14.24
N HIS A 111 3.13 -2.95 -14.37
CA HIS A 111 2.42 -3.37 -15.56
C HIS A 111 3.10 -2.67 -16.75
N GLU A 112 3.69 -3.44 -17.66
CA GLU A 112 4.07 -2.94 -18.98
C GLU A 112 2.78 -2.48 -19.67
N GLY A 113 2.46 -1.19 -19.54
CA GLY A 113 1.43 -0.58 -20.35
C GLY A 113 1.85 -0.72 -21.80
N ILE A 114 0.99 -1.32 -22.62
CA ILE A 114 1.21 -1.35 -24.07
C ILE A 114 1.12 0.10 -24.54
N GLU A 115 2.21 0.63 -25.08
CA GLU A 115 2.20 1.94 -25.73
C GLU A 115 1.21 1.89 -26.91
N TYR A 116 0.20 2.75 -26.88
CA TYR A 116 -0.75 2.92 -27.97
C TYR A 116 -0.59 4.32 -28.56
N GLN A 117 -0.66 4.42 -29.88
CA GLN A 117 -0.64 5.70 -30.57
C GLN A 117 -2.08 6.10 -30.90
N VAL A 118 -2.47 7.31 -30.48
CA VAL A 118 -3.75 7.90 -30.87
C VAL A 118 -3.51 8.78 -32.08
N ASP A 119 -4.14 8.44 -33.19
CA ASP A 119 -4.09 9.22 -34.41
C ASP A 119 -5.04 10.42 -34.34
N GLY A 120 -4.79 11.45 -35.16
CA GLY A 120 -5.53 12.72 -35.11
C GLY A 120 -7.03 12.62 -35.44
N ASP A 121 -7.48 11.47 -35.92
CA ASP A 121 -8.88 11.11 -36.18
C ASP A 121 -9.56 10.39 -35.00
N GLY A 122 -8.83 10.15 -33.90
CA GLY A 122 -9.32 9.45 -32.72
C GLY A 122 -9.24 7.93 -32.82
N SER A 123 -8.61 7.38 -33.86
CA SER A 123 -8.30 5.96 -33.93
C SER A 123 -7.08 5.61 -33.08
N VAL A 124 -7.06 4.37 -32.55
CA VAL A 124 -6.00 3.87 -31.68
C VAL A 124 -5.31 2.71 -32.37
N SER A 125 -4.00 2.81 -32.58
CA SER A 125 -3.17 1.75 -33.13
C SER A 125 -2.37 1.07 -32.03
N VAL A 126 -2.52 -0.24 -31.91
CA VAL A 126 -1.79 -1.11 -30.98
C VAL A 126 -0.90 -2.10 -31.74
N ALA A 127 0.05 -2.75 -31.04
CA ALA A 127 0.96 -3.72 -31.65
C ALA A 127 0.19 -4.90 -32.30
N PRO A 128 0.66 -5.42 -33.45
CA PRO A 128 -0.07 -6.42 -34.25
C PRO A 128 -0.22 -7.79 -33.59
N ASP A 129 0.52 -8.06 -32.51
CA ASP A 129 0.40 -9.30 -31.72
C ASP A 129 -0.75 -9.26 -30.70
N GLN A 130 -1.52 -8.16 -30.63
CA GLN A 130 -2.67 -8.04 -29.74
C GLN A 130 -3.95 -8.56 -30.41
N MET A 131 -4.49 -9.66 -29.89
CA MET A 131 -5.78 -10.19 -30.33
C MET A 131 -6.91 -9.20 -30.00
N THR A 132 -7.81 -9.00 -30.94
CA THR A 132 -9.01 -8.19 -30.73
C THR A 132 -10.08 -9.01 -30.02
N ILE A 133 -11.09 -8.34 -29.44
CA ILE A 133 -12.20 -9.03 -28.77
C ILE A 133 -13.01 -9.92 -29.74
N GLU A 134 -12.86 -9.67 -31.03
CA GLU A 134 -13.52 -10.41 -32.13
C GLU A 134 -12.81 -11.74 -32.39
N ASP A 135 -11.49 -11.83 -32.15
CA ASP A 135 -10.70 -13.06 -32.32
C ASP A 135 -10.95 -14.11 -31.22
N VAL A 136 -11.59 -13.73 -30.10
CA VAL A 136 -11.80 -14.62 -28.94
C VAL A 136 -12.96 -15.59 -29.15
N ASN A 137 -13.84 -15.36 -30.14
CA ASN A 137 -15.12 -16.07 -30.24
C ASN A 137 -15.13 -17.28 -31.20
N GLU A 138 -13.97 -17.77 -31.66
CA GLU A 138 -13.89 -18.89 -32.62
C GLU A 138 -13.40 -20.22 -32.02
N THR A 139 -13.18 -20.34 -30.70
CA THR A 139 -12.64 -21.59 -30.11
C THR A 139 -13.49 -22.19 -28.99
N GLU A 140 -14.80 -22.31 -29.16
CA GLU A 140 -15.60 -23.31 -28.43
C GLU A 140 -16.77 -23.74 -29.32
N ASN A 141 -16.73 -24.95 -29.90
CA ASN A 141 -17.86 -25.84 -30.24
C ASN A 141 -17.38 -27.02 -31.13
N ASP A 142 -16.43 -27.83 -30.66
CA ASP A 142 -16.11 -29.12 -31.32
C ASP A 142 -15.83 -30.25 -30.30
N ASP A 143 -16.63 -30.29 -29.23
CA ASP A 143 -16.64 -31.41 -28.26
C ASP A 143 -18.11 -31.69 -27.86
N ASP A 144 -18.78 -32.51 -28.67
CA ASP A 144 -19.85 -33.48 -28.29
C ASP A 144 -20.82 -33.73 -29.46
N LEU A 145 -20.46 -34.63 -30.38
CA LEU A 145 -21.42 -35.45 -31.14
C LEU A 145 -20.70 -36.57 -31.90
N LEU A 146 -20.31 -37.63 -31.18
CA LEU A 146 -20.19 -38.96 -31.76
C LEU A 146 -21.00 -39.94 -30.91
N ASP A 147 -22.03 -40.48 -31.57
CA ASP A 147 -22.91 -41.59 -31.20
C ASP A 147 -22.13 -42.89 -30.91
#